data_AF-A0AAW1CYB9-F1
#
_entry.id   AF-A0AAW1CYB9-F1
#
_cell.length_a   1.000
_cell.length_b   1.000
_cell.length_c   1.000
_cell.angle_alpha   90.00
_cell.angle_beta   90.00
_cell.angle_gamma   90.00
#
_symmetry.space_group_name_H-M   'P 1'
#
loop_
_entity.id
_entity.type
_entity.pdbx_description
1 polymer ?
#
loop_
_entity_poly.entity_id
_entity_poly.type
_entity_poly.pdbx_seq_one_letter_code
_entity_poly.pdbx_strand_id
1 'polypeptide(L)'
;MSTKKYLYRIEGEHRLRKFVDNPLKYVYQDIFVIPPKNRTISTGSPFCMRNTLADSIAKKLAIPKVKILDVVHFISNKMAWSFASDCVEACNIAQEPISEYVQYLCVEMYLRLTTAFTTGWTLTEITLTGEALKFLRYFSLKPDIIYLMYPKDIYLYMDNILLRKEILLRNPFKHKYKLNYSPVLAYPSPRFLKKYQELISWSYEGVITLNDVYFKQIIIKIANRITADQYLNDYAYQCEFPKGKLVSLRFFNIVDQIKNYKKAFKLACPLCAIEWNQIVFARNKLELNRTMGQKLNQMAWFCTVHYSSMTKKDIQFYFDPDFKLTKPMYLQDVLPKKQAQTIAPELMGTCPVCLMNIIRINKGTTRIKFGTIEHAVFFENKVYYACSKMCAKLLRRNILQFVMLKTPLELKMIKRSEWDQSPDPSPEKLLKKYHDTFWKKVEKLNKILQDGLIQLDYIRPVFPGLTMEVSACQFLAYYLLAKGDTRADIKKKAENIYKKFLILLK
;
A
#
# COMPACT_ATOMS: atom_id res chain seq x y z
N MET A 1 -3.09 -34.40 -36.10
CA MET A 1 -2.98 -33.87 -34.72
C MET A 1 -1.91 -34.67 -33.98
N SER A 2 -0.79 -34.05 -33.58
CA SER A 2 0.23 -34.78 -32.80
C SER A 2 -0.33 -35.09 -31.41
N THR A 3 -0.53 -36.36 -31.09
CA THR A 3 -0.91 -36.79 -29.74
C THR A 3 0.27 -36.57 -28.80
N LYS A 4 0.31 -35.41 -28.13
CA LYS A 4 1.24 -35.18 -27.02
C LYS A 4 0.87 -36.17 -25.90
N LYS A 5 1.78 -37.09 -25.60
CA LYS A 5 1.65 -38.00 -24.46
C LYS A 5 2.12 -37.25 -23.22
N TYR A 6 1.25 -37.05 -22.25
CA TYR A 6 1.56 -36.37 -20.99
C TYR A 6 1.79 -37.41 -19.89
N LEU A 7 2.88 -37.27 -19.15
CA LEU A 7 3.13 -38.04 -17.93
C LEU A 7 2.84 -37.14 -16.72
N TYR A 8 1.76 -37.40 -16.00
CA TYR A 8 1.40 -36.65 -14.80
C TYR A 8 2.00 -37.30 -13.57
N ARG A 9 2.87 -36.58 -12.86
CA ARG A 9 3.28 -36.96 -11.50
C ARG A 9 2.34 -36.30 -10.51
N ILE A 10 1.47 -37.09 -9.89
CA ILE A 10 0.46 -36.62 -8.94
C ILE A 10 0.89 -37.05 -7.53
N GLU A 11 1.17 -36.07 -6.68
CA GLU A 11 1.63 -36.34 -5.32
C GLU A 11 0.52 -36.14 -4.29
N GLY A 12 0.21 -37.20 -3.55
CA GLY A 12 -0.78 -37.22 -2.47
C GLY A 12 -2.15 -37.74 -2.91
N GLU A 13 -2.71 -38.62 -2.07
CA GLU A 13 -3.93 -39.37 -2.36
C GLU A 13 -5.15 -38.46 -2.64
N HIS A 14 -5.28 -37.37 -1.89
CA HIS A 14 -6.33 -36.38 -2.12
C HIS A 14 -6.20 -35.68 -3.50
N ARG A 15 -4.97 -35.42 -3.97
CA ARG A 15 -4.75 -34.81 -5.29
C ARG A 15 -4.99 -35.84 -6.41
N LEU A 16 -4.65 -37.10 -6.17
CA LEU A 16 -4.96 -38.20 -7.08
C LEU A 16 -6.46 -38.35 -7.26
N ARG A 17 -7.25 -38.38 -6.19
CA ARG A 17 -8.72 -38.46 -6.28
C ARG A 17 -9.29 -37.32 -7.14
N LYS A 18 -8.87 -36.08 -6.88
CA LYS A 18 -9.29 -34.92 -7.69
C LYS A 18 -8.89 -34.99 -9.16
N PHE A 19 -7.73 -35.57 -9.45
CA PHE A 19 -7.28 -35.77 -10.83
C PHE A 19 -8.10 -36.84 -11.53
N VAL A 20 -8.37 -37.97 -10.86
CA VAL A 20 -9.20 -39.06 -11.38
C VAL A 20 -10.63 -38.58 -11.65
N ASP A 21 -11.18 -37.73 -10.78
CA ASP A 21 -12.53 -37.17 -10.95
C ASP A 21 -12.66 -36.31 -12.23
N ASN A 22 -11.59 -35.62 -12.66
CA ASN A 22 -11.60 -34.82 -13.89
C ASN A 22 -10.20 -34.63 -14.48
N PRO A 23 -9.67 -35.62 -15.23
CA PRO A 23 -8.31 -35.57 -15.76
C PRO A 23 -8.17 -34.56 -16.91
N LEU A 24 -9.22 -34.37 -17.72
CA LEU A 24 -9.23 -33.44 -18.86
C LEU A 24 -8.99 -31.99 -18.45
N LYS A 25 -9.39 -31.61 -17.23
CA LYS A 25 -9.08 -30.30 -16.63
C LYS A 25 -7.59 -29.96 -16.62
N TYR A 26 -6.71 -30.97 -16.61
CA TYR A 26 -5.27 -30.81 -16.51
C TYR A 26 -4.54 -30.99 -17.86
N VAL A 27 -5.24 -31.46 -18.90
CA VAL A 27 -4.69 -31.65 -20.26
C VAL A 27 -4.53 -30.32 -20.99
N TYR A 28 -5.41 -29.36 -20.72
CA TYR A 28 -5.41 -28.04 -21.36
C TYR A 28 -4.72 -26.94 -20.53
N GLN A 29 -4.09 -27.28 -19.40
CA GLN A 29 -3.34 -26.30 -18.62
C GLN A 29 -1.97 -26.07 -19.26
N ASP A 30 -1.53 -24.81 -19.36
CA ASP A 30 -0.20 -24.44 -19.83
C ASP A 30 0.87 -25.18 -18.99
N ILE A 31 1.50 -26.20 -19.57
CA ILE A 31 2.41 -27.16 -18.90
C ILE A 31 3.66 -26.48 -18.32
N PHE A 32 3.92 -25.22 -18.70
CA PHE A 32 5.14 -24.48 -18.34
C PHE A 32 5.01 -23.63 -17.06
N VAL A 33 3.87 -23.64 -16.38
CA VAL A 33 3.71 -22.85 -15.15
C VAL A 33 4.00 -23.70 -13.93
N ILE A 34 5.24 -23.63 -13.46
CA ILE A 34 5.62 -24.15 -12.14
C ILE A 34 4.87 -23.31 -11.10
N PRO A 35 4.00 -23.88 -10.27
CA PRO A 35 3.27 -23.10 -9.26
C PRO A 35 4.27 -22.36 -8.35
N PRO A 36 4.02 -21.08 -8.04
CA PRO A 36 4.94 -20.31 -7.21
C PRO A 36 5.05 -20.91 -5.82
N LYS A 37 6.27 -20.95 -5.31
CA LYS A 37 6.56 -21.42 -3.96
C LYS A 37 6.05 -20.39 -2.96
N ASN A 38 5.32 -20.83 -1.94
CA ASN A 38 4.90 -19.94 -0.86
C ASN A 38 5.61 -20.32 0.44
N ARG A 39 6.44 -19.41 0.96
CA ARG A 39 7.23 -19.63 2.19
C ARG A 39 6.83 -18.62 3.24
N THR A 40 6.23 -19.08 4.32
CA THR A 40 5.81 -18.19 5.41
C THR A 40 6.39 -18.60 6.74
N ILE A 41 6.68 -17.64 7.61
CA ILE A 41 7.01 -17.89 9.02
C ILE A 41 5.93 -17.26 9.89
N SER A 42 5.40 -18.02 10.84
CA SER A 42 4.55 -17.49 11.91
C SER A 42 5.35 -17.44 13.21
N THR A 43 5.73 -16.24 13.64
CA THR A 43 6.52 -15.98 14.85
C THR A 43 5.87 -14.90 15.72
N GLY A 44 6.38 -14.69 16.93
CA GLY A 44 5.84 -13.71 17.88
C GLY A 44 5.76 -14.23 19.31
N SER A 45 5.00 -13.54 20.14
CA SER A 45 4.85 -13.84 21.57
C SER A 45 4.31 -15.27 21.81
N PRO A 46 4.64 -15.91 22.96
CA PRO A 46 4.33 -17.30 23.27
C PRO A 46 2.93 -17.80 22.85
N PHE A 47 1.87 -17.73 23.63
CA PHE A 47 0.54 -18.29 23.38
C PHE A 47 -0.31 -17.52 22.35
N CYS A 48 0.31 -16.75 21.46
CA CYS A 48 -0.36 -16.20 20.29
C CYS A 48 -0.68 -17.33 19.30
N MET A 49 -1.70 -17.15 18.46
CA MET A 49 -2.22 -18.18 17.55
C MET A 49 -1.27 -18.59 16.39
N ARG A 50 0.05 -18.55 16.57
CA ARG A 50 1.09 -18.84 15.58
C ARG A 50 0.87 -20.20 14.91
N ASN A 51 0.54 -21.21 15.72
CA ASN A 51 0.23 -22.55 15.23
C ASN A 51 -1.06 -22.59 14.41
N THR A 52 -2.14 -22.03 14.95
CA THR A 52 -3.45 -22.01 14.28
C THR A 52 -3.39 -21.24 12.96
N LEU A 53 -2.61 -20.16 12.91
CA LEU A 53 -2.37 -19.38 11.71
C LEU A 53 -1.61 -20.19 10.66
N ALA A 54 -0.48 -20.78 11.05
CA ALA A 54 0.31 -21.64 10.17
C ALA A 54 -0.52 -22.82 9.65
N ASP A 55 -1.32 -23.46 10.50
CA ASP A 55 -2.27 -24.51 10.11
C ASP A 55 -3.29 -24.04 9.08
N SER A 56 -3.83 -22.83 9.26
CA SER A 56 -4.79 -22.27 8.31
C SER A 56 -4.16 -22.00 6.95
N ILE A 57 -2.96 -21.42 6.93
CA ILE A 57 -2.21 -21.14 5.70
C ILE A 57 -1.83 -22.44 4.99
N ALA A 58 -1.28 -23.42 5.73
CA ALA A 58 -0.94 -24.75 5.23
C ALA A 58 -2.12 -25.41 4.52
N LYS A 59 -3.28 -25.43 5.18
CA LYS A 59 -4.52 -25.99 4.61
C LYS A 59 -5.00 -25.20 3.39
N LYS A 60 -4.93 -23.87 3.44
CA LYS A 60 -5.44 -22.99 2.37
C LYS A 60 -4.66 -23.14 1.07
N LEU A 61 -3.33 -23.27 1.18
CA LEU A 61 -2.43 -23.36 0.02
C LEU A 61 -2.00 -24.80 -0.30
N ALA A 62 -2.47 -25.78 0.49
CA ALA A 62 -2.05 -27.18 0.41
C ALA A 62 -0.51 -27.34 0.45
N ILE A 63 0.14 -26.57 1.34
CA ILE A 63 1.58 -26.63 1.61
C ILE A 63 1.83 -27.26 3.00
N PRO A 64 2.98 -27.91 3.22
CA PRO A 64 3.30 -28.50 4.52
C PRO A 64 3.50 -27.43 5.60
N LYS A 65 2.91 -27.69 6.77
CA LYS A 65 3.26 -27.02 8.03
C LYS A 65 4.48 -27.69 8.62
N VAL A 66 5.51 -26.90 8.92
CA VAL A 66 6.77 -27.35 9.46
C VAL A 66 6.91 -26.83 10.89
N LYS A 67 7.08 -27.74 11.84
CA LYS A 67 7.43 -27.43 13.22
C LYS A 67 8.85 -27.91 13.48
N ILE A 68 9.67 -27.10 14.14
CA ILE A 68 11.08 -27.45 14.38
C ILE A 68 11.19 -28.75 15.16
N LEU A 69 10.38 -28.92 16.21
CA LEU A 69 10.39 -30.15 17.01
C LEU A 69 10.08 -31.39 16.15
N ASP A 70 9.02 -31.33 15.35
CA ASP A 70 8.62 -32.44 14.47
C ASP A 70 9.73 -32.78 13.47
N VAL A 71 10.43 -31.76 12.97
CA VAL A 71 11.57 -31.92 12.06
C VAL A 71 12.76 -32.57 12.77
N VAL A 72 13.14 -32.10 13.95
CA VAL A 72 14.22 -32.71 14.75
C VAL A 72 13.90 -34.17 15.04
N HIS A 73 12.67 -34.46 15.48
CA HIS A 73 12.21 -35.84 15.67
C HIS A 73 12.31 -36.68 14.39
N PHE A 74 11.92 -36.12 13.25
CA PHE A 74 12.02 -36.81 11.97
C PHE A 74 13.48 -37.10 11.59
N ILE A 75 14.37 -36.12 11.71
CA ILE A 75 15.80 -36.31 11.40
C ILE A 75 16.41 -37.37 12.33
N SER A 76 16.20 -37.29 13.63
CA SER A 76 16.75 -38.27 14.56
C SER A 76 16.22 -39.69 14.36
N ASN A 77 14.94 -39.84 13.99
CA ASN A 77 14.32 -41.16 13.88
C ASN A 77 14.41 -41.77 12.48
N LYS A 78 14.41 -40.96 11.43
CA LYS A 78 14.34 -41.40 10.02
C LYS A 78 15.63 -41.13 9.26
N MET A 79 16.52 -40.31 9.80
CA MET A 79 17.81 -39.93 9.20
C MET A 79 18.92 -40.01 10.24
N ALA A 80 18.89 -41.06 11.07
CA ALA A 80 19.85 -41.29 12.14
C ALA A 80 21.31 -41.30 11.65
N TRP A 81 21.54 -41.63 10.37
CA TRP A 81 22.85 -41.63 9.72
C TRP A 81 23.39 -40.24 9.33
N SER A 82 22.60 -39.18 9.52
CA SER A 82 22.98 -37.83 9.08
C SER A 82 23.78 -37.08 10.13
N PHE A 83 24.71 -36.23 9.67
CA PHE A 83 25.45 -35.30 10.55
C PHE A 83 24.53 -34.46 11.45
N ALA A 84 23.36 -34.06 10.93
CA ALA A 84 22.39 -33.32 11.73
C ALA A 84 21.82 -34.16 12.88
N SER A 85 21.58 -35.46 12.65
CA SER A 85 21.16 -36.38 13.71
C SER A 85 22.27 -36.58 14.75
N ASP A 86 23.53 -36.76 14.32
CA ASP A 86 24.67 -36.87 15.24
C ASP A 86 24.80 -35.63 16.13
N CYS A 87 24.63 -34.44 15.57
CA CYS A 87 24.63 -33.19 16.33
C CYS A 87 23.48 -33.13 17.35
N VAL A 88 22.28 -33.56 16.96
CA VAL A 88 21.11 -33.60 17.87
C VAL A 88 21.35 -34.59 19.00
N GLU A 89 21.91 -35.75 18.69
CA GLU A 89 22.24 -36.78 19.67
C GLU A 89 23.33 -36.32 20.64
N ALA A 90 24.37 -35.66 20.14
CA ALA A 90 25.42 -35.06 20.97
C ALA A 90 24.84 -34.04 21.98
N CYS A 91 23.95 -33.14 21.54
CA CYS A 91 23.26 -32.22 22.44
C CYS A 91 22.42 -32.97 23.48
N ASN A 92 21.72 -34.03 23.07
CA ASN A 92 20.89 -34.82 23.97
C ASN A 92 21.72 -35.57 25.03
N ILE A 93 22.86 -36.15 24.64
CA ILE A 93 23.81 -36.81 25.56
C ILE A 93 24.38 -35.79 26.56
N ALA A 94 24.76 -34.60 26.08
CA ALA A 94 25.23 -33.51 26.92
C ALA A 94 24.13 -32.86 27.79
N GLN A 95 22.86 -33.27 27.61
CA GLN A 95 21.67 -32.65 28.22
C GLN A 95 21.52 -31.15 27.92
N GLU A 96 22.12 -30.69 26.83
CA GLU A 96 22.11 -29.31 26.37
C GLU A 96 20.96 -29.05 25.38
N PRO A 97 20.47 -27.81 25.30
CA PRO A 97 19.49 -27.44 24.30
C PRO A 97 20.10 -27.48 22.89
N ILE A 98 19.36 -28.01 21.92
CA ILE A 98 19.80 -28.06 20.52
C ILE A 98 20.02 -26.63 20.00
N SER A 99 21.22 -26.36 19.49
CA SER A 99 21.61 -25.02 19.01
C SER A 99 20.76 -24.57 17.81
N GLU A 100 20.59 -23.25 17.63
CA GLU A 100 19.81 -22.72 16.51
C GLU A 100 20.38 -23.18 15.16
N TYR A 101 21.71 -23.25 15.02
CA TYR A 101 22.36 -23.77 13.81
C TYR A 101 21.86 -25.18 13.46
N VAL A 102 21.89 -26.11 14.42
CA VAL A 102 21.46 -27.51 14.22
C VAL A 102 19.96 -27.57 13.93
N GLN A 103 19.14 -26.76 14.60
CA GLN A 103 17.71 -26.67 14.30
C GLN A 103 17.44 -26.29 12.85
N TYR A 104 18.10 -25.25 12.33
CA TYR A 104 17.91 -24.80 10.95
C TYR A 104 18.53 -25.75 9.91
N LEU A 105 19.63 -26.43 10.25
CA LEU A 105 20.18 -27.51 9.44
C LEU A 105 19.15 -28.64 9.27
N CYS A 106 18.51 -29.06 10.37
CA CYS A 106 17.45 -30.08 10.32
C CYS A 106 16.27 -29.63 9.43
N VAL A 107 15.84 -28.37 9.56
CA VAL A 107 14.78 -27.78 8.73
C VAL A 107 15.16 -27.79 7.25
N GLU A 108 16.38 -27.39 6.91
CA GLU A 108 16.88 -27.38 5.54
C GLU A 108 16.83 -28.78 4.92
N MET A 109 17.38 -29.78 5.63
CA MET A 109 17.40 -31.16 5.19
C MET A 109 15.98 -31.72 5.01
N TYR A 110 15.11 -31.51 6.00
CA TYR A 110 13.72 -31.96 5.94
C TYR A 110 12.96 -31.36 4.76
N LEU A 111 13.14 -30.06 4.51
CA LEU A 111 12.47 -29.38 3.41
C LEU A 111 12.90 -29.94 2.06
N ARG A 112 14.19 -30.22 1.84
CA ARG A 112 14.71 -30.82 0.59
C ARG A 112 14.13 -32.20 0.28
N LEU A 113 13.76 -32.94 1.32
CA LEU A 113 13.31 -34.32 1.22
C LEU A 113 11.79 -34.44 1.12
N THR A 114 11.08 -33.32 1.23
CA THR A 114 9.63 -33.26 1.14
C THR A 114 9.18 -32.42 -0.06
N THR A 115 7.90 -32.51 -0.41
CA THR A 115 7.29 -31.63 -1.43
C THR A 115 7.39 -30.15 -1.03
N ALA A 116 7.72 -29.85 0.23
CA ALA A 116 7.93 -28.51 0.74
C ALA A 116 8.96 -27.72 -0.06
N PHE A 117 9.99 -28.39 -0.60
CA PHE A 117 10.99 -27.73 -1.43
C PHE A 117 10.41 -27.19 -2.74
N THR A 118 9.44 -27.88 -3.32
CA THR A 118 8.85 -27.53 -4.62
C THR A 118 7.58 -26.70 -4.50
N THR A 119 6.77 -26.90 -3.44
CA THR A 119 5.50 -26.18 -3.23
C THR A 119 5.62 -25.00 -2.27
N GLY A 120 6.69 -24.92 -1.49
CA GLY A 120 6.81 -23.99 -0.36
C GLY A 120 6.35 -24.62 0.96
N TRP A 121 6.39 -23.84 2.04
CA TRP A 121 6.24 -24.30 3.42
C TRP A 121 5.74 -23.19 4.35
N THR A 122 5.11 -23.57 5.46
CA THR A 122 4.81 -22.65 6.56
C THR A 122 5.48 -23.12 7.84
N LEU A 123 6.44 -22.34 8.33
CA LEU A 123 7.23 -22.64 9.52
C LEU A 123 6.60 -21.96 10.73
N THR A 124 6.47 -22.67 11.84
CA THR A 124 5.88 -22.17 13.08
C THR A 124 6.66 -22.64 14.30
N GLU A 125 6.24 -22.18 15.49
CA GLU A 125 6.91 -22.46 16.78
C GLU A 125 8.38 -22.02 16.83
N ILE A 126 8.70 -20.95 16.10
CA ILE A 126 10.05 -20.40 15.99
C ILE A 126 10.15 -19.00 16.57
N THR A 127 11.30 -18.70 17.16
CA THR A 127 11.70 -17.36 17.59
C THR A 127 12.83 -16.86 16.68
N LEU A 128 12.63 -15.71 16.05
CA LEU A 128 13.60 -15.11 15.13
C LEU A 128 14.56 -14.20 15.90
N THR A 129 15.57 -14.80 16.51
CA THR A 129 16.74 -14.09 17.06
C THR A 129 17.65 -13.55 15.95
N GLY A 130 18.66 -12.75 16.31
CA GLY A 130 19.65 -12.28 15.35
C GLY A 130 20.42 -13.43 14.67
N GLU A 131 20.69 -14.52 15.40
CA GLU A 131 21.36 -15.72 14.86
C GLU A 131 20.43 -16.53 13.96
N ALA A 132 19.20 -16.77 14.40
CA ALA A 132 18.15 -17.37 13.59
C ALA A 132 17.98 -16.68 12.23
N LEU A 133 18.00 -15.35 12.20
CA LEU A 133 17.92 -14.58 10.95
C LEU A 133 19.15 -14.79 10.05
N LYS A 134 20.34 -14.97 10.63
CA LYS A 134 21.56 -15.34 9.88
C LYS A 134 21.45 -16.76 9.32
N PHE A 135 21.00 -17.73 10.11
CA PHE A 135 20.88 -19.12 9.67
C PHE A 135 19.79 -19.30 8.61
N LEU A 136 18.66 -18.59 8.70
CA LEU A 136 17.67 -18.54 7.62
C LEU A 136 18.29 -18.10 6.29
N ARG A 137 19.22 -17.14 6.31
CA ARG A 137 19.95 -16.70 5.10
C ARG A 137 20.98 -17.72 4.66
N TYR A 138 21.79 -18.24 5.59
CA TYR A 138 22.83 -19.22 5.33
C TYR A 138 22.29 -20.49 4.66
N PHE A 139 21.19 -21.03 5.17
CA PHE A 139 20.52 -22.22 4.65
C PHE A 139 19.54 -21.93 3.50
N SER A 140 19.55 -20.71 2.94
CA SER A 140 18.64 -20.30 1.85
C SER A 140 17.15 -20.49 2.16
N LEU A 141 16.77 -20.48 3.45
CA LEU A 141 15.40 -20.60 3.94
C LEU A 141 14.69 -19.25 3.98
N LYS A 142 14.78 -18.47 2.90
CA LYS A 142 14.22 -17.12 2.84
C LYS A 142 12.69 -17.18 2.81
N PRO A 143 11.97 -16.68 3.84
CA PRO A 143 10.52 -16.55 3.79
C PRO A 143 10.10 -15.41 2.86
N ASP A 144 8.94 -15.58 2.25
CA ASP A 144 8.26 -14.57 1.46
C ASP A 144 7.44 -13.63 2.37
N ILE A 145 6.79 -14.19 3.39
CA ILE A 145 6.08 -13.44 4.44
C ILE A 145 6.51 -13.90 5.83
N ILE A 146 6.75 -12.96 6.74
CA ILE A 146 6.86 -13.21 8.18
C ILE A 146 5.64 -12.62 8.87
N TYR A 147 4.76 -13.48 9.39
CA TYR A 147 3.66 -13.07 10.27
C TYR A 147 4.20 -12.94 11.69
N LEU A 148 4.18 -11.71 12.19
CA LEU A 148 4.68 -11.35 13.50
C LEU A 148 3.51 -11.05 14.44
N MET A 149 3.28 -11.93 15.41
CA MET A 149 2.09 -11.87 16.26
C MET A 149 2.41 -11.29 17.64
N TYR A 150 1.59 -10.32 18.07
CA TYR A 150 1.69 -9.72 19.41
C TYR A 150 0.33 -9.74 20.12
N PRO A 151 0.31 -9.92 21.45
CA PRO A 151 -0.92 -9.74 22.22
C PRO A 151 -1.37 -8.27 22.13
N LYS A 152 -2.67 -8.04 22.00
CA LYS A 152 -3.24 -6.67 22.03
C LYS A 152 -3.04 -6.02 23.40
N ASP A 153 -3.18 -6.80 24.46
CA ASP A 153 -2.93 -6.38 25.84
C ASP A 153 -1.86 -7.29 26.44
N ILE A 154 -0.67 -6.73 26.63
CA ILE A 154 0.48 -7.48 27.14
C ILE A 154 0.32 -7.84 28.62
N TYR A 155 -0.41 -7.04 29.40
CA TYR A 155 -0.61 -7.24 30.84
C TYR A 155 -1.63 -8.34 31.07
N LEU A 156 -2.78 -8.27 30.41
CA LEU A 156 -3.77 -9.35 30.40
C LEU A 156 -3.17 -10.68 29.91
N TYR A 157 -2.23 -10.59 28.98
CA TYR A 157 -1.51 -11.74 28.47
C TYR A 157 -0.46 -12.28 29.45
N MET A 158 0.23 -11.42 30.21
CA MET A 158 1.13 -11.84 31.30
C MET A 158 0.36 -12.58 32.39
N ASP A 159 -0.82 -12.09 32.77
CA ASP A 159 -1.67 -12.74 33.78
C ASP A 159 -2.13 -14.13 33.32
N ASN A 160 -2.54 -14.24 32.05
CA ASN A 160 -2.88 -15.53 31.43
C ASN A 160 -1.68 -16.48 31.29
N ILE A 161 -0.47 -15.95 31.06
CA ILE A 161 0.76 -16.73 31.09
C ILE A 161 1.00 -17.27 32.50
N LEU A 162 0.91 -16.42 33.53
CA LEU A 162 1.15 -16.84 34.91
C LEU A 162 0.18 -17.95 35.33
N LEU A 163 -1.11 -17.80 35.02
CA LEU A 163 -2.13 -18.83 35.20
C LEU A 163 -1.83 -20.14 34.44
N ARG A 164 -1.25 -20.06 33.23
CA ARG A 164 -0.87 -21.24 32.43
C ARG A 164 0.50 -21.81 32.78
N LYS A 165 1.39 -21.02 33.37
CA LYS A 165 2.74 -21.43 33.79
C LYS A 165 2.63 -22.45 34.90
N GLU A 166 1.67 -22.30 35.81
CA GLU A 166 1.31 -23.32 36.81
C GLU A 166 0.87 -24.65 36.18
N ILE A 167 0.19 -24.61 35.03
CA ILE A 167 -0.27 -25.80 34.30
C ILE A 167 0.89 -26.47 33.53
N LEU A 168 1.81 -25.67 32.96
CA LEU A 168 2.98 -26.18 32.21
C LEU A 168 4.10 -26.68 33.14
N LEU A 169 4.29 -26.07 34.31
CA LEU A 169 5.23 -26.52 35.34
C LEU A 169 4.85 -27.88 35.93
N ARG A 170 3.59 -28.29 35.82
CA ARG A 170 3.12 -29.64 36.21
C ARG A 170 3.47 -30.72 35.19
N ASN A 171 4.04 -30.41 34.02
CA ASN A 171 4.40 -31.41 33.02
C ASN A 171 5.75 -31.13 32.30
N PRO A 172 6.88 -31.09 33.03
CA PRO A 172 8.16 -30.72 32.47
C PRO A 172 8.82 -31.77 31.54
N PHE A 173 8.22 -32.96 31.36
CA PHE A 173 8.91 -34.15 30.82
C PHE A 173 8.33 -34.77 29.53
N LYS A 174 7.44 -34.12 28.76
CA LYS A 174 6.84 -34.78 27.59
C LYS A 174 7.66 -34.80 26.30
N HIS A 175 8.81 -34.13 26.23
CA HIS A 175 9.60 -34.04 25.00
C HIS A 175 11.04 -34.52 25.22
N LYS A 176 11.46 -35.53 24.44
CA LYS A 176 12.82 -36.11 24.42
C LYS A 176 13.90 -35.07 24.11
N TYR A 177 13.55 -33.98 23.40
CA TYR A 177 14.49 -32.95 22.96
C TYR A 177 14.19 -31.60 23.60
N LYS A 178 15.23 -30.95 24.14
CA LYS A 178 15.19 -29.54 24.57
C LYS A 178 15.65 -28.67 23.41
N LEU A 179 14.80 -27.78 22.91
CA LEU A 179 15.23 -26.76 21.94
C LEU A 179 15.78 -25.55 22.67
N ASN A 180 16.76 -24.88 22.05
CA ASN A 180 17.18 -23.56 22.48
C ASN A 180 16.10 -22.54 22.11
N TYR A 181 15.07 -22.47 22.95
CA TYR A 181 14.15 -21.36 22.96
C TYR A 181 14.83 -20.20 23.68
N SER A 182 15.28 -19.21 22.91
CA SER A 182 15.89 -18.01 23.46
C SER A 182 15.06 -17.43 24.65
N PRO A 183 15.70 -16.91 25.72
CA PRO A 183 15.04 -16.31 26.91
C PRO A 183 13.97 -15.25 26.60
N VAL A 184 14.01 -14.74 25.37
CA VAL A 184 12.99 -13.95 24.66
C VAL A 184 11.54 -14.39 24.91
N LEU A 185 11.28 -15.67 25.19
CA LEU A 185 9.94 -16.21 25.43
C LEU A 185 9.51 -16.25 26.91
N ALA A 186 10.41 -16.01 27.86
CA ALA A 186 10.10 -16.22 29.28
C ALA A 186 9.20 -15.12 29.86
N TYR A 187 9.41 -13.85 29.48
CA TYR A 187 8.58 -12.71 29.88
C TYR A 187 8.67 -11.58 28.85
N PRO A 188 7.70 -11.44 27.92
CA PRO A 188 7.73 -10.33 26.97
C PRO A 188 7.38 -9.02 27.68
N SER A 189 8.36 -8.12 27.84
CA SER A 189 8.09 -6.72 28.20
C SER A 189 7.70 -5.91 26.94
N PRO A 190 6.96 -4.79 27.08
CA PRO A 190 6.61 -3.95 25.93
C PRO A 190 7.85 -3.45 25.18
N ARG A 191 8.91 -3.10 25.93
CA ARG A 191 10.21 -2.68 25.37
C ARG A 191 10.88 -3.79 24.58
N PHE A 192 10.82 -5.03 25.08
CA PHE A 192 11.37 -6.19 24.39
C PHE A 192 10.62 -6.45 23.07
N LEU A 193 9.29 -6.46 23.08
CA LEU A 193 8.49 -6.71 21.86
C LEU A 193 8.75 -5.67 20.78
N LYS A 194 8.92 -4.39 21.17
CA LYS A 194 9.29 -3.32 20.25
C LYS A 194 10.66 -3.55 19.62
N LYS A 195 11.68 -3.87 20.42
CA LYS A 195 13.02 -4.21 19.90
C LYS A 195 13.00 -5.44 18.98
N TYR A 196 12.20 -6.45 19.32
CA TYR A 196 12.01 -7.64 18.50
C TYR A 196 11.35 -7.30 17.15
N GLN A 197 10.33 -6.43 17.17
CA GLN A 197 9.69 -5.95 15.96
C GLN A 197 10.68 -5.21 15.07
N GLU A 198 11.45 -4.30 15.65
CA GLU A 198 12.48 -3.52 14.96
C GLU A 198 13.54 -4.43 14.34
N LEU A 199 14.05 -5.41 15.09
CA LEU A 199 15.03 -6.38 14.61
C LEU A 199 14.55 -7.13 13.35
N ILE A 200 13.34 -7.68 13.39
CA ILE A 200 12.79 -8.46 12.27
C ILE A 200 12.47 -7.53 11.10
N SER A 201 11.82 -6.39 11.36
CA SER A 201 11.44 -5.42 10.32
C SER A 201 12.65 -4.79 9.63
N TRP A 202 13.78 -4.66 10.33
CA TRP A 202 15.04 -4.20 9.74
C TRP A 202 15.72 -5.30 8.90
N SER A 203 15.49 -6.56 9.27
CA SER A 203 16.12 -7.71 8.61
C SER A 203 15.34 -8.27 7.42
N TYR A 204 14.03 -8.03 7.36
CA TYR A 204 13.11 -8.52 6.34
C TYR A 204 12.03 -7.49 6.00
N GLU A 205 11.77 -7.29 4.70
CA GLU A 205 10.74 -6.34 4.22
C GLU A 205 9.32 -6.94 4.22
N GLY A 206 9.19 -8.28 4.15
CA GLY A 206 7.91 -9.02 4.10
C GLY A 206 7.25 -9.25 5.47
N VAL A 207 7.47 -8.35 6.44
CA VAL A 207 6.98 -8.53 7.82
C VAL A 207 5.58 -7.95 7.95
N ILE A 208 4.66 -8.77 8.46
CA ILE A 208 3.26 -8.40 8.67
C ILE A 208 2.95 -8.57 10.15
N THR A 209 2.84 -7.43 10.84
CA THR A 209 2.47 -7.40 12.25
C THR A 209 0.97 -7.64 12.40
N LEU A 210 0.60 -8.66 13.17
CA LEU A 210 -0.77 -9.00 13.51
C LEU A 210 -0.93 -8.88 15.02
N ASN A 211 -1.75 -7.91 15.44
CA ASN A 211 -2.14 -7.82 16.84
C ASN A 211 -3.24 -8.86 17.09
N ASP A 212 -3.10 -9.67 18.14
CA ASP A 212 -4.07 -10.67 18.57
C ASP A 212 -5.29 -9.92 19.15
N VAL A 213 -6.19 -9.50 18.27
CA VAL A 213 -7.50 -8.95 18.59
C VAL A 213 -8.44 -10.10 18.96
N TYR A 214 -9.42 -9.83 19.83
CA TYR A 214 -10.47 -10.77 20.25
C TYR A 214 -11.09 -11.63 19.12
N PHE A 215 -11.09 -11.15 17.87
CA PHE A 215 -11.60 -11.86 16.70
C PHE A 215 -10.52 -12.63 15.93
N LYS A 216 -10.08 -13.74 16.53
CA LYS A 216 -9.17 -14.75 15.96
C LYS A 216 -9.43 -15.09 14.48
N GLN A 217 -10.71 -15.24 14.11
CA GLN A 217 -11.11 -15.57 12.75
C GLN A 217 -10.81 -14.46 11.73
N ILE A 218 -10.92 -13.19 12.14
CA ILE A 218 -10.64 -12.05 11.26
C ILE A 218 -9.15 -12.02 10.91
N ILE A 219 -8.28 -12.25 11.89
CA ILE A 219 -6.82 -12.30 11.69
C ILE A 219 -6.47 -13.41 10.69
N ILE A 220 -7.02 -14.61 10.88
CA ILE A 220 -6.83 -15.73 9.96
C ILE A 220 -7.32 -15.39 8.55
N LYS A 221 -8.51 -14.78 8.42
CA LYS A 221 -9.05 -14.37 7.12
C LYS A 221 -8.14 -13.34 6.42
N ILE A 222 -7.65 -12.35 7.16
CA ILE A 222 -6.74 -11.32 6.63
C ILE A 222 -5.43 -11.97 6.18
N ALA A 223 -4.81 -12.80 7.02
CA ALA A 223 -3.56 -13.45 6.68
C ALA A 223 -3.71 -14.34 5.44
N ASN A 224 -4.72 -15.22 5.42
CA ASN A 224 -5.01 -16.08 4.26
C ASN A 224 -5.25 -15.27 2.98
N ARG A 225 -5.94 -14.13 3.08
CA ARG A 225 -6.13 -13.24 1.92
C ARG A 225 -4.81 -12.68 1.44
N ILE A 226 -3.97 -12.17 2.34
CA ILE A 226 -2.66 -11.64 1.98
C ILE A 226 -1.79 -12.73 1.33
N THR A 227 -1.74 -13.94 1.91
CA THR A 227 -0.93 -15.03 1.35
C THR A 227 -1.46 -15.46 -0.02
N ALA A 228 -2.78 -15.52 -0.19
CA ALA A 228 -3.40 -15.83 -1.48
C ALA A 228 -3.14 -14.74 -2.53
N ASP A 229 -3.25 -13.47 -2.16
CA ASP A 229 -2.97 -12.33 -3.04
C ASP A 229 -1.51 -12.36 -3.51
N GLN A 230 -0.56 -12.71 -2.63
CA GLN A 230 0.83 -12.88 -3.01
C GLN A 230 1.01 -14.07 -3.96
N TYR A 231 0.46 -15.23 -3.63
CA TYR A 231 0.56 -16.42 -4.49
C TYR A 231 0.04 -16.13 -5.90
N LEU A 232 -1.11 -15.47 -6.01
CA LEU A 232 -1.69 -15.06 -7.28
C LEU A 232 -0.82 -14.04 -8.01
N ASN A 233 -0.17 -13.13 -7.28
CA ASN A 233 0.75 -12.17 -7.87
C ASN A 233 1.99 -12.84 -8.45
N ASP A 234 2.59 -13.78 -7.72
CA ASP A 234 3.78 -14.52 -8.17
C ASP A 234 3.43 -15.42 -9.38
N TYR A 235 2.25 -16.03 -9.36
CA TYR A 235 1.72 -16.80 -10.47
C TYR A 235 1.50 -15.93 -11.70
N ALA A 236 0.86 -14.77 -11.53
CA ALA A 236 0.65 -13.80 -12.61
C ALA A 236 1.99 -13.30 -13.15
N TYR A 237 2.98 -13.05 -12.30
CA TYR A 237 4.33 -12.71 -12.74
C TYR A 237 4.91 -13.81 -13.63
N GLN A 238 4.91 -15.07 -13.19
CA GLN A 238 5.45 -16.19 -13.99
C GLN A 238 4.70 -16.41 -15.32
N CYS A 239 3.39 -16.20 -15.35
CA CYS A 239 2.57 -16.47 -16.54
C CYS A 239 2.54 -15.31 -17.54
N GLU A 240 2.44 -14.08 -17.04
CA GLU A 240 2.11 -12.89 -17.84
C GLU A 240 3.35 -12.06 -18.16
N PHE A 241 4.38 -12.07 -17.30
CA PHE A 241 5.62 -11.34 -17.55
C PHE A 241 6.34 -11.83 -18.83
N PRO A 242 6.51 -13.14 -19.09
CA PRO A 242 7.14 -13.62 -20.32
C PRO A 242 6.34 -13.28 -21.57
N LYS A 243 5.02 -13.10 -21.44
CA LYS A 243 4.11 -12.65 -22.52
C LYS A 243 4.22 -11.15 -22.77
N GLY A 244 5.17 -10.46 -22.14
CA GLY A 244 5.37 -9.02 -22.26
C GLY A 244 4.25 -8.18 -21.64
N LYS A 245 3.41 -8.76 -20.77
CA LYS A 245 2.37 -8.01 -20.08
C LYS A 245 2.92 -7.30 -18.86
N LEU A 246 2.20 -6.24 -18.46
CA LEU A 246 2.48 -5.55 -17.21
C LEU A 246 2.03 -6.40 -16.02
N VAL A 247 2.95 -6.63 -15.09
CA VAL A 247 2.71 -7.40 -13.87
C VAL A 247 2.97 -6.54 -12.63
N SER A 248 2.25 -6.81 -11.56
CA SER A 248 2.48 -6.14 -10.28
C SER A 248 3.71 -6.69 -9.58
N LEU A 249 4.48 -5.79 -8.96
CA LEU A 249 5.59 -6.16 -8.11
C LEU A 249 5.31 -5.99 -6.61
N ARG A 250 4.04 -5.85 -6.19
CA ARG A 250 3.63 -5.50 -4.81
C ARG A 250 4.22 -6.37 -3.70
N PHE A 251 4.52 -7.63 -3.99
CA PHE A 251 5.07 -8.60 -3.04
C PHE A 251 6.52 -8.99 -3.32
N PHE A 252 7.14 -8.37 -4.32
CA PHE A 252 8.54 -8.57 -4.64
C PHE A 252 9.41 -7.62 -3.83
N ASN A 253 10.60 -8.09 -3.41
CA ASN A 253 11.63 -7.21 -2.88
C ASN A 253 12.45 -6.66 -4.06
N ILE A 254 12.07 -5.47 -4.52
CA ILE A 254 12.59 -4.84 -5.74
C ILE A 254 13.71 -3.84 -5.40
N VAL A 255 13.94 -3.51 -4.12
CA VAL A 255 14.78 -2.36 -3.72
C VAL A 255 16.22 -2.50 -4.22
N ASP A 256 16.80 -3.71 -4.10
CA ASP A 256 18.15 -3.96 -4.62
C ASP A 256 18.16 -4.15 -6.14
N GLN A 257 17.07 -4.65 -6.71
CA GLN A 257 16.95 -4.78 -8.17
C GLN A 257 16.84 -3.42 -8.86
N ILE A 258 16.16 -2.43 -8.27
CA ILE A 258 16.01 -1.06 -8.81
C ILE A 258 17.37 -0.41 -9.08
N LYS A 259 18.40 -0.68 -8.26
CA LYS A 259 19.77 -0.15 -8.47
C LYS A 259 20.38 -0.61 -9.79
N ASN A 260 19.94 -1.76 -10.32
CA ASN A 260 20.43 -2.32 -11.58
C ASN A 260 19.67 -1.76 -12.81
N TYR A 261 18.48 -1.18 -12.62
CA TYR A 261 17.60 -0.70 -13.71
C TYR A 261 17.71 0.82 -13.99
N LYS A 262 18.88 1.44 -13.78
CA LYS A 262 19.09 2.91 -13.78
C LYS A 262 18.57 3.69 -15.00
N LYS A 263 18.32 3.05 -16.15
CA LYS A 263 17.85 3.72 -17.39
C LYS A 263 16.37 3.50 -17.73
N ALA A 264 15.65 2.61 -17.01
CA ALA A 264 14.30 2.17 -17.38
C ALA A 264 13.26 2.32 -16.24
N PHE A 265 13.53 3.21 -15.29
CA PHE A 265 12.76 3.35 -14.05
C PHE A 265 12.07 4.71 -13.93
N LYS A 266 10.73 4.72 -13.85
CA LYS A 266 9.92 5.95 -13.74
C LYS A 266 9.32 6.09 -12.33
N LEU A 267 9.76 7.11 -11.60
CA LEU A 267 9.28 7.47 -10.25
C LEU A 267 7.95 8.22 -10.24
N ALA A 268 7.51 8.71 -11.40
CA ALA A 268 6.26 9.43 -11.54
C ALA A 268 5.16 8.49 -12.02
N CYS A 269 3.95 8.67 -11.49
CA CYS A 269 2.78 7.91 -11.89
C CYS A 269 2.38 8.31 -13.33
N PRO A 270 2.50 7.40 -14.31
CA PRO A 270 2.18 7.70 -15.71
C PRO A 270 0.70 8.03 -15.89
N LEU A 271 -0.18 7.28 -15.22
CA LEU A 271 -1.63 7.47 -15.28
C LEU A 271 -2.08 8.83 -14.72
N CYS A 272 -1.38 9.37 -13.71
CA CYS A 272 -1.65 10.74 -13.24
C CYS A 272 -1.33 11.79 -14.31
N ALA A 273 -0.27 11.57 -15.10
CA ALA A 273 0.13 12.50 -16.13
C ALA A 273 -0.88 12.53 -17.29
N ILE A 274 -1.45 11.39 -17.67
CA ILE A 274 -2.42 11.32 -18.78
C ILE A 274 -3.84 11.65 -18.33
N GLU A 275 -4.31 11.03 -17.25
CA GLU A 275 -5.72 11.18 -16.87
C GLU A 275 -5.99 12.53 -16.20
N TRP A 276 -5.02 13.05 -15.44
CA TRP A 276 -5.21 14.24 -14.62
C TRP A 276 -4.31 15.41 -15.03
N ASN A 277 -3.43 15.23 -16.03
CA ASN A 277 -2.38 16.20 -16.37
C ASN A 277 -1.54 16.61 -15.15
N GLN A 278 -1.29 15.66 -14.24
CA GLN A 278 -0.49 15.88 -13.02
C GLN A 278 0.73 14.97 -12.98
N ILE A 279 1.87 15.53 -12.62
CA ILE A 279 3.07 14.73 -12.36
C ILE A 279 3.12 14.45 -10.86
N VAL A 280 2.75 13.22 -10.48
CA VAL A 280 2.77 12.74 -9.10
C VAL A 280 3.96 11.80 -8.94
N PHE A 281 4.76 11.98 -7.89
CA PHE A 281 5.91 11.13 -7.57
C PHE A 281 5.64 10.30 -6.31
N ALA A 282 6.28 9.13 -6.22
CA ALA A 282 6.35 8.36 -4.98
C ALA A 282 6.95 9.22 -3.86
N ARG A 283 6.32 9.22 -2.68
CA ARG A 283 6.76 10.03 -1.54
C ARG A 283 7.81 9.32 -0.69
N ASN A 284 7.77 7.99 -0.65
CA ASN A 284 8.67 7.18 0.14
C ASN A 284 8.89 5.79 -0.49
N LYS A 285 9.91 5.07 0.00
CA LYS A 285 10.26 3.72 -0.48
C LYS A 285 9.13 2.69 -0.31
N LEU A 286 8.31 2.86 0.73
CA LEU A 286 7.26 1.92 1.08
C LEU A 286 6.07 2.02 0.12
N GLU A 287 5.73 3.24 -0.29
CA GLU A 287 4.77 3.53 -1.36
C GLU A 287 5.31 3.05 -2.70
N LEU A 288 6.61 3.18 -2.93
CA LEU A 288 7.27 2.67 -4.13
C LEU A 288 7.07 1.16 -4.25
N ASN A 289 7.53 0.37 -3.28
CA ASN A 289 7.44 -1.10 -3.31
C ASN A 289 6.01 -1.63 -3.48
N ARG A 290 5.01 -0.98 -2.89
CA ARG A 290 3.63 -1.49 -2.86
C ARG A 290 2.89 -1.33 -4.19
N THR A 291 3.28 -0.37 -5.01
CA THR A 291 2.53 0.00 -6.22
C THR A 291 3.40 0.09 -7.48
N MET A 292 4.52 -0.64 -7.48
CA MET A 292 5.32 -0.87 -8.67
C MET A 292 4.64 -1.86 -9.63
N GLY A 293 4.80 -1.60 -10.92
CA GLY A 293 4.57 -2.59 -11.97
C GLY A 293 5.79 -2.71 -12.88
N GLN A 294 5.93 -3.87 -13.52
CA GLN A 294 7.00 -4.17 -14.47
C GLN A 294 6.46 -4.74 -15.77
N LYS A 295 7.00 -4.27 -16.89
CA LYS A 295 6.78 -4.83 -18.21
C LYS A 295 8.15 -5.02 -18.86
N LEU A 296 8.53 -6.26 -19.17
CA LEU A 296 9.86 -6.59 -19.67
C LEU A 296 10.96 -5.98 -18.77
N ASN A 297 11.90 -5.23 -19.36
CA ASN A 297 13.02 -4.61 -18.63
C ASN A 297 12.68 -3.21 -18.07
N GLN A 298 11.41 -2.79 -18.13
CA GLN A 298 10.98 -1.48 -17.71
C GLN A 298 10.08 -1.54 -16.48
N MET A 299 10.29 -0.60 -15.57
CA MET A 299 9.59 -0.51 -14.30
C MET A 299 8.97 0.87 -14.13
N ALA A 300 7.71 0.90 -13.72
CA ALA A 300 6.97 2.14 -13.46
C ALA A 300 6.27 2.08 -12.11
N TRP A 301 6.36 3.18 -11.37
CA TRP A 301 5.58 3.37 -10.16
C TRP A 301 4.19 3.90 -10.50
N PHE A 302 3.15 3.36 -9.86
CA PHE A 302 1.78 3.86 -9.95
C PHE A 302 1.34 4.44 -8.61
N CYS A 303 0.59 5.54 -8.60
CA CYS A 303 0.02 6.03 -7.34
C CYS A 303 -1.06 5.06 -6.83
N THR A 304 -1.35 5.12 -5.52
CA THR A 304 -2.33 4.23 -4.87
C THR A 304 -3.71 4.23 -5.55
N VAL A 305 -4.13 5.37 -6.09
CA VAL A 305 -5.42 5.51 -6.79
C VAL A 305 -5.40 4.80 -8.14
N HIS A 306 -4.30 4.89 -8.89
CA HIS A 306 -4.18 4.35 -10.25
C HIS A 306 -3.65 2.93 -10.30
N TYR A 307 -3.06 2.43 -9.21
CA TYR A 307 -2.47 1.09 -9.14
C TYR A 307 -3.50 -0.01 -9.45
N SER A 308 -4.75 0.12 -9.00
CA SER A 308 -5.82 -0.85 -9.29
C SER A 308 -6.24 -0.89 -10.78
N SER A 309 -5.86 0.14 -11.55
CA SER A 309 -6.20 0.29 -12.97
C SER A 309 -5.03 -0.06 -13.90
N MET A 310 -3.85 -0.35 -13.36
CA MET A 310 -2.65 -0.54 -14.19
C MET A 310 -2.77 -1.73 -15.15
N THR A 311 -3.45 -2.81 -14.75
CA THR A 311 -3.63 -4.00 -15.60
C THR A 311 -4.84 -3.92 -16.51
N LYS A 312 -5.71 -2.91 -16.33
CA LYS A 312 -6.99 -2.79 -17.05
C LYS A 312 -6.92 -1.88 -18.27
N LYS A 313 -6.01 -0.91 -18.27
CA LYS A 313 -5.84 0.03 -19.38
C LYS A 313 -4.68 -0.43 -20.25
N ASP A 314 -4.80 -0.25 -21.56
CA ASP A 314 -3.70 -0.50 -22.48
C ASP A 314 -2.62 0.57 -22.26
N ILE A 315 -1.75 0.30 -21.29
CA ILE A 315 -0.69 1.21 -20.88
C ILE A 315 0.63 0.87 -21.57
N GLN A 316 0.57 0.24 -22.74
CA GLN A 316 1.75 -0.10 -23.53
C GLN A 316 2.59 1.12 -23.91
N PHE A 317 1.95 2.23 -24.29
CA PHE A 317 2.61 3.47 -24.68
C PHE A 317 3.53 4.05 -23.58
N TYR A 318 3.26 3.80 -22.31
CA TYR A 318 4.08 4.30 -21.21
C TYR A 318 5.42 3.58 -21.05
N PHE A 319 5.47 2.36 -21.58
CA PHE A 319 6.67 1.54 -21.64
C PHE A 319 7.36 1.65 -23.01
N ASP A 320 6.96 2.62 -23.83
CA ASP A 320 7.70 3.00 -25.02
C ASP A 320 9.05 3.62 -24.60
N PRO A 321 10.18 3.20 -25.21
CA PRO A 321 11.49 3.82 -25.01
C PRO A 321 11.49 5.35 -25.20
N ASP A 322 10.62 5.87 -26.08
CA ASP A 322 10.54 7.29 -26.41
C ASP A 322 9.72 8.09 -25.38
N PHE A 323 8.91 7.42 -24.56
CA PHE A 323 8.11 8.09 -23.53
C PHE A 323 8.99 8.59 -22.37
N LYS A 324 9.38 9.87 -22.39
CA LYS A 324 10.13 10.52 -21.31
C LYS A 324 9.22 11.38 -20.44
N LEU A 325 9.13 11.04 -19.15
CA LEU A 325 8.46 11.89 -18.16
C LEU A 325 9.52 12.65 -17.35
N THR A 326 9.87 13.87 -17.79
CA THR A 326 10.83 14.73 -17.09
C THR A 326 10.24 15.29 -15.79
N LYS A 327 11.04 15.30 -14.72
CA LYS A 327 10.59 15.86 -13.44
C LYS A 327 10.74 17.38 -13.45
N PRO A 328 9.69 18.16 -13.16
CA PRO A 328 9.83 19.59 -12.95
C PRO A 328 10.60 19.85 -11.63
N MET A 329 11.67 20.63 -11.73
CA MET A 329 12.61 20.95 -10.64
C MET A 329 12.54 22.44 -10.31
N TYR A 330 12.91 22.84 -9.09
CA TYR A 330 13.13 24.27 -8.87
C TYR A 330 14.40 24.68 -9.60
N LEU A 331 14.41 25.86 -10.22
CA LEU A 331 15.57 26.32 -11.00
C LEU A 331 16.85 26.37 -10.15
N GLN A 332 16.71 26.73 -8.87
CA GLN A 332 17.81 26.76 -7.90
C GLN A 332 18.44 25.37 -7.63
N ASP A 333 17.68 24.29 -7.83
CA ASP A 333 18.17 22.92 -7.62
C ASP A 333 19.01 22.44 -8.83
N VAL A 334 18.97 23.16 -9.95
CA VAL A 334 19.56 22.74 -11.24
C VAL A 334 20.72 23.64 -11.65
N LEU A 335 20.61 24.95 -11.42
CA LEU A 335 21.60 25.93 -11.85
C LEU A 335 21.91 26.97 -10.76
N PRO A 336 23.17 27.45 -10.68
CA PRO A 336 23.52 28.60 -9.87
C PRO A 336 22.72 29.85 -10.25
N LYS A 337 22.35 30.69 -9.26
CA LYS A 337 21.53 31.90 -9.46
C LYS A 337 22.01 32.81 -10.59
N LYS A 338 23.32 32.96 -10.79
CA LYS A 338 23.92 33.82 -11.84
C LYS A 338 23.65 33.28 -13.26
N GLN A 339 23.68 31.96 -13.45
CA GLN A 339 23.36 31.31 -14.73
C GLN A 339 21.86 31.21 -14.97
N ALA A 340 21.06 31.18 -13.91
CA ALA A 340 19.61 31.18 -14.00
C ALA A 340 19.02 32.51 -14.52
N GLN A 341 19.73 33.64 -14.34
CA GLN A 341 19.28 34.96 -14.78
C GLN A 341 19.43 35.17 -16.31
N THR A 342 20.24 34.37 -16.99
CA THR A 342 20.49 34.50 -18.43
C THR A 342 19.55 33.65 -19.29
N ILE A 343 18.68 32.84 -18.66
CA ILE A 343 17.74 31.98 -19.38
C ILE A 343 16.44 32.74 -19.66
N ALA A 344 16.01 32.73 -20.92
CA ALA A 344 14.76 33.37 -21.33
C ALA A 344 13.56 32.77 -20.58
N PRO A 345 12.74 33.59 -19.89
CA PRO A 345 11.55 33.12 -19.20
C PRO A 345 10.43 32.77 -20.18
N GLU A 346 9.77 31.63 -19.99
CA GLU A 346 8.50 31.35 -20.67
C GLU A 346 7.39 32.29 -20.18
N LEU A 347 6.39 32.52 -21.03
CA LEU A 347 5.25 33.41 -20.75
C LEU A 347 5.67 34.82 -20.29
N MET A 348 6.79 35.32 -20.82
CA MET A 348 7.38 36.63 -20.46
C MET A 348 7.59 36.82 -18.94
N GLY A 349 7.81 35.72 -18.21
CA GLY A 349 7.99 35.75 -16.76
C GLY A 349 6.69 35.93 -15.96
N THR A 350 5.52 35.92 -16.61
CA THR A 350 4.24 35.93 -15.89
C THR A 350 4.01 34.60 -15.17
N CYS A 351 3.38 34.66 -13.99
CA CYS A 351 3.09 33.47 -13.20
C CYS A 351 2.04 32.58 -13.91
N PRO A 352 2.39 31.36 -14.36
CA PRO A 352 1.46 30.50 -15.12
C PRO A 352 0.22 30.12 -14.31
N VAL A 353 0.36 30.02 -12.98
CA VAL A 353 -0.75 29.71 -12.06
C VAL A 353 -1.73 30.88 -11.98
N CYS A 354 -1.23 32.11 -11.91
CA CYS A 354 -2.08 33.30 -11.91
C CYS A 354 -2.79 33.47 -13.26
N LEU A 355 -2.07 33.27 -14.37
CA LEU A 355 -2.61 33.31 -15.72
C LEU A 355 -3.77 32.30 -15.89
N MET A 356 -3.58 31.06 -15.45
CA MET A 356 -4.62 30.03 -15.51
C MET A 356 -5.83 30.31 -14.64
N ASN A 357 -5.63 30.88 -13.46
CA ASN A 357 -6.75 31.23 -12.58
C ASN A 357 -7.66 32.27 -13.24
N ILE A 358 -7.09 33.20 -14.03
CA ILE A 358 -7.87 34.18 -14.77
C ILE A 358 -8.64 33.49 -15.90
N ILE A 359 -7.95 32.68 -16.71
CA ILE A 359 -8.57 31.94 -17.84
C ILE A 359 -9.71 31.04 -17.37
N ARG A 360 -9.55 30.35 -16.23
CA ARG A 360 -10.56 29.40 -15.72
C ARG A 360 -11.72 30.04 -14.99
N ILE A 361 -11.49 31.13 -14.25
CA ILE A 361 -12.47 31.64 -13.29
C ILE A 361 -13.32 32.77 -13.88
N ASN A 362 -12.90 33.40 -14.98
CA ASN A 362 -13.62 34.49 -15.66
C ASN A 362 -14.13 35.57 -14.68
N LYS A 363 -13.40 35.78 -13.57
CA LYS A 363 -13.64 36.84 -12.60
C LYS A 363 -12.54 37.86 -12.81
N GLY A 364 -12.92 39.04 -13.31
CA GLY A 364 -12.02 40.16 -13.67
C GLY A 364 -11.27 40.81 -12.50
N THR A 365 -10.94 40.07 -11.44
CA THR A 365 -10.28 40.60 -10.23
C THR A 365 -8.96 39.91 -9.87
N THR A 366 -8.59 38.79 -10.50
CA THR A 366 -7.27 38.19 -10.30
C THR A 366 -6.21 38.94 -11.14
N ARG A 367 -5.37 39.76 -10.50
CA ARG A 367 -4.23 40.41 -11.18
C ARG A 367 -3.18 39.36 -11.57
N ILE A 368 -2.71 39.38 -12.82
CA ILE A 368 -1.54 38.60 -13.26
C ILE A 368 -0.32 39.12 -12.51
N LYS A 369 0.35 38.24 -11.77
CA LYS A 369 1.61 38.57 -11.09
C LYS A 369 2.77 38.08 -11.93
N PHE A 370 3.85 38.87 -11.98
CA PHE A 370 5.13 38.38 -12.47
C PHE A 370 5.71 37.39 -11.47
N GLY A 371 6.32 36.34 -12.00
CA GLY A 371 7.03 35.36 -11.21
C GLY A 371 8.42 35.85 -10.83
N THR A 372 9.01 35.24 -9.80
CA THR A 372 10.36 35.55 -9.34
C THR A 372 11.30 34.38 -9.58
N ILE A 373 12.58 34.67 -9.78
CA ILE A 373 13.61 33.64 -10.00
C ILE A 373 13.70 32.66 -8.82
N GLU A 374 13.40 33.14 -7.62
CA GLU A 374 13.39 32.34 -6.39
C GLU A 374 12.37 31.21 -6.44
N HIS A 375 11.28 31.40 -7.19
CA HIS A 375 10.18 30.46 -7.31
C HIS A 375 10.10 29.84 -8.72
N ALA A 376 11.15 29.97 -9.52
CA ALA A 376 11.18 29.46 -10.89
C ALA A 376 11.24 27.92 -10.92
N VAL A 377 10.55 27.34 -11.90
CA VAL A 377 10.45 25.90 -12.16
C VAL A 377 11.07 25.61 -13.53
N PHE A 378 12.03 24.69 -13.55
CA PHE A 378 12.65 24.19 -14.77
C PHE A 378 11.96 22.91 -15.24
N PHE A 379 11.56 22.86 -16.51
CA PHE A 379 10.91 21.72 -17.14
C PHE A 379 11.16 21.73 -18.65
N GLU A 380 11.60 20.60 -19.24
CA GLU A 380 11.85 20.45 -20.69
C GLU A 380 12.71 21.59 -21.31
N ASN A 381 13.83 21.93 -20.67
CA ASN A 381 14.73 23.01 -21.07
C ASN A 381 14.11 24.42 -21.07
N LYS A 382 12.95 24.58 -20.43
CA LYS A 382 12.25 25.84 -20.28
C LYS A 382 12.15 26.25 -18.81
N VAL A 383 12.07 27.55 -18.57
CA VAL A 383 11.95 28.13 -17.23
C VAL A 383 10.62 28.84 -17.09
N TYR A 384 9.85 28.43 -16.08
CA TYR A 384 8.56 29.00 -15.73
C TYR A 384 8.65 29.71 -14.39
N TYR A 385 8.40 31.02 -14.37
CA TYR A 385 8.52 31.83 -13.17
C TYR A 385 7.21 31.84 -12.38
N ALA A 386 7.21 31.46 -11.10
CA ALA A 386 6.03 31.56 -10.24
C ALA A 386 6.11 32.78 -9.31
N CYS A 387 4.98 33.39 -8.94
CA CYS A 387 4.98 34.58 -8.07
C CYS A 387 5.14 34.27 -6.58
N SER A 388 5.02 33.00 -6.18
CA SER A 388 5.13 32.57 -4.79
C SER A 388 5.48 31.10 -4.70
N LYS A 389 5.99 30.67 -3.54
CA LYS A 389 6.24 29.26 -3.21
C LYS A 389 5.02 28.36 -3.40
N MET A 390 3.82 28.88 -3.12
CA MET A 390 2.58 28.13 -3.33
C MET A 390 2.30 27.94 -4.82
N CYS A 391 2.46 28.99 -5.64
CA CYS A 391 2.32 28.89 -7.08
C CYS A 391 3.38 27.97 -7.67
N ALA A 392 4.64 28.02 -7.19
CA ALA A 392 5.70 27.13 -7.66
C ALA A 392 5.39 25.65 -7.36
N LYS A 393 4.83 25.34 -6.17
CA LYS A 393 4.37 23.99 -5.84
C LYS A 393 3.24 23.51 -6.75
N LEU A 394 2.25 24.37 -7.00
CA LEU A 394 1.12 24.06 -7.89
C LEU A 394 1.59 23.88 -9.34
N LEU A 395 2.51 24.73 -9.79
CA LEU A 395 3.15 24.70 -11.09
C LEU A 395 3.91 23.39 -11.29
N ARG A 396 4.76 22.97 -10.34
CA ARG A 396 5.46 21.68 -10.40
C ARG A 396 4.51 20.49 -10.46
N ARG A 397 3.38 20.55 -9.76
CA ARG A 397 2.42 19.43 -9.72
C ARG A 397 1.62 19.30 -11.02
N ASN A 398 1.26 20.42 -11.64
CA ASN A 398 0.40 20.45 -12.83
C ASN A 398 1.10 21.06 -14.05
N ILE A 399 2.43 20.95 -14.16
CA ILE A 399 3.24 21.65 -15.18
C ILE A 399 2.71 21.44 -16.60
N LEU A 400 2.24 20.23 -16.91
CA LEU A 400 1.67 19.87 -18.20
C LEU A 400 0.44 20.71 -18.57
N GLN A 401 -0.40 21.06 -17.59
CA GLN A 401 -1.55 21.97 -17.83
C GLN A 401 -1.11 23.39 -18.20
N PHE A 402 0.07 23.82 -17.72
CA PHE A 402 0.59 25.16 -17.94
C PHE A 402 1.45 25.23 -19.22
N VAL A 403 2.13 24.15 -19.60
CA VAL A 403 2.89 24.02 -20.86
C VAL A 403 1.96 24.09 -22.08
N MET A 404 0.72 23.59 -21.96
CA MET A 404 -0.29 23.65 -23.02
C MET A 404 -0.80 25.07 -23.34
N LEU A 405 -0.46 26.08 -22.53
CA LEU A 405 -0.76 27.48 -22.81
C LEU A 405 0.20 28.05 -23.85
N LYS A 406 0.17 27.50 -25.07
CA LYS A 406 0.99 27.95 -26.21
C LYS A 406 0.38 29.16 -26.92
N THR A 407 -0.04 30.21 -26.20
CA THR A 407 -0.54 31.41 -26.86
C THR A 407 0.08 32.70 -26.30
N PRO A 408 0.61 33.57 -27.17
CA PRO A 408 0.86 34.96 -26.82
C PRO A 408 -0.52 35.61 -26.72
N LEU A 409 -1.15 35.53 -25.54
CA LEU A 409 -2.31 36.35 -25.26
C LEU A 409 -1.80 37.80 -25.31
N GLU A 410 -2.24 38.56 -26.32
CA GLU A 410 -2.12 40.02 -26.39
C GLU A 410 -2.87 40.64 -25.21
N LEU A 411 -2.27 40.55 -24.03
CA LEU A 411 -2.73 41.23 -22.84
C LEU A 411 -2.31 42.69 -23.01
N LYS A 412 -3.29 43.58 -23.25
CA LYS A 412 -3.08 45.03 -23.20
C LYS A 412 -2.37 45.37 -21.90
N MET A 413 -1.08 45.69 -21.99
CA MET A 413 -0.26 46.09 -20.86
C MET A 413 -0.74 47.45 -20.35
N ILE A 414 -1.30 47.48 -19.15
CA ILE A 414 -1.52 48.72 -18.41
C ILE A 414 -0.15 49.24 -17.97
N LYS A 415 0.21 50.45 -18.40
CA LYS A 415 1.50 51.07 -18.10
C LYS A 415 1.60 51.43 -16.61
N ARG A 416 2.83 51.33 -16.08
CA ARG A 416 3.19 51.56 -14.67
C ARG A 416 2.80 52.96 -14.16
N SER A 417 2.64 53.93 -15.07
CA SER A 417 2.23 55.31 -14.78
C SER A 417 0.77 55.45 -14.31
N GLU A 418 -0.08 54.44 -14.53
CA GLU A 418 -1.48 54.47 -14.10
C GLU A 418 -1.69 53.87 -12.70
N TRP A 419 -0.63 53.41 -12.03
CA TRP A 419 -0.71 52.83 -10.68
C TRP A 419 -0.76 53.88 -9.56
N ASP A 420 -0.19 55.06 -9.75
CA ASP A 420 0.11 55.99 -8.64
C ASP A 420 -1.01 57.01 -8.32
N GLN A 421 -2.20 56.89 -8.91
CA GLN A 421 -3.26 57.90 -8.73
C GLN A 421 -4.64 57.39 -8.26
N SER A 422 -4.78 56.14 -7.80
CA SER A 422 -6.03 55.72 -7.17
C SER A 422 -5.90 55.73 -5.64
N PRO A 423 -6.64 56.58 -4.90
CA PRO A 423 -6.67 56.52 -3.45
C PRO A 423 -7.36 55.21 -3.03
N ASP A 424 -6.59 54.29 -2.46
CA ASP A 424 -7.13 53.08 -1.83
C ASP A 424 -8.02 53.48 -0.64
N PRO A 425 -9.30 53.04 -0.57
CA PRO A 425 -10.04 53.15 0.68
C PRO A 425 -9.42 52.17 1.68
N SER A 426 -9.11 52.65 2.89
CA SER A 426 -8.38 51.88 3.90
C SER A 426 -8.92 50.44 4.08
N PRO A 427 -8.05 49.43 4.27
CA PRO A 427 -8.42 48.01 4.42
C PRO A 427 -9.55 47.76 5.43
N GLU A 428 -9.69 48.62 6.43
CA GLU A 428 -10.72 48.59 7.46
C GLU A 428 -12.14 48.80 6.93
N LYS A 429 -12.34 49.66 5.92
CA LYS A 429 -13.67 49.86 5.28
C LYS A 429 -14.08 48.66 4.41
N LEU A 430 -13.12 48.00 3.76
CA LEU A 430 -13.35 46.80 2.94
C LEU A 430 -13.66 45.56 3.80
N LEU A 431 -12.94 45.40 4.92
CA LEU A 431 -13.20 44.35 5.89
C LEU A 431 -14.58 44.49 6.53
N LYS A 432 -15.01 45.71 6.89
CA LYS A 432 -16.35 45.96 7.46
C LYS A 432 -17.47 45.61 6.47
N LYS A 433 -17.31 45.97 5.18
CA LYS A 433 -18.29 45.66 4.12
C LYS A 433 -18.39 44.16 3.79
N TYR A 434 -17.28 43.42 3.85
CA TYR A 434 -17.26 41.96 3.66
C TYR A 434 -17.80 41.21 4.88
N HIS A 435 -17.51 41.68 6.09
CA HIS A 435 -18.01 41.10 7.33
C HIS A 435 -19.54 41.23 7.41
N ASP A 436 -20.10 42.41 7.12
CA ASP A 436 -21.55 42.65 7.18
C ASP A 436 -22.33 41.90 6.08
N THR A 437 -21.76 41.76 4.88
CA THR A 437 -22.41 41.00 3.79
C THR A 437 -22.27 39.49 3.94
N PHE A 438 -21.29 38.98 4.69
CA PHE A 438 -21.18 37.55 4.99
C PHE A 438 -22.13 37.16 6.13
N TRP A 439 -22.15 37.92 7.23
CA TRP A 439 -23.01 37.61 8.37
C TRP A 439 -24.51 37.75 8.07
N LYS A 440 -24.93 38.78 7.32
CA LYS A 440 -26.33 38.88 6.85
C LYS A 440 -26.77 37.71 5.96
N LYS A 441 -25.82 37.05 5.27
CA LYS A 441 -26.10 35.86 4.45
C LYS A 441 -26.20 34.59 5.29
N VAL A 442 -25.35 34.47 6.31
CA VAL A 442 -25.41 33.37 7.28
C VAL A 442 -26.71 33.46 8.09
N GLU A 443 -27.11 34.65 8.53
CA GLU A 443 -28.41 34.88 9.19
C GLU A 443 -29.59 34.52 8.29
N LYS A 444 -29.58 34.93 7.01
CA LYS A 444 -30.64 34.58 6.06
C LYS A 444 -30.74 33.07 5.85
N LEU A 445 -29.62 32.37 5.73
CA LEU A 445 -29.59 30.91 5.57
C LEU A 445 -30.05 30.20 6.86
N ASN A 446 -29.60 30.67 8.02
CA ASN A 446 -30.01 30.14 9.32
C ASN A 446 -31.51 30.33 9.55
N LYS A 447 -32.08 31.48 9.14
CA LYS A 447 -33.52 31.73 9.22
C LYS A 447 -34.31 30.75 8.33
N ILE A 448 -33.88 30.53 7.08
CA ILE A 448 -34.53 29.56 6.18
C ILE A 448 -34.43 28.13 6.73
N LEU A 449 -33.29 27.77 7.35
CA LEU A 449 -33.11 26.47 7.99
C LEU A 449 -34.00 26.32 9.23
N GLN A 450 -34.08 27.34 10.08
CA GLN A 450 -34.97 27.34 11.24
C GLN A 450 -36.44 27.25 10.82
N ASP A 451 -36.86 28.01 9.81
CA ASP A 451 -38.22 27.93 9.26
C ASP A 451 -38.52 26.53 8.71
N GLY A 452 -37.57 25.92 7.99
CA GLY A 452 -37.70 24.55 7.48
C GLY A 452 -37.73 23.49 8.59
N LEU A 453 -37.00 23.70 9.68
CA LEU A 453 -37.01 22.82 10.85
C LEU A 453 -38.30 22.97 11.67
N ILE A 454 -38.88 24.16 11.74
CA ILE A 454 -40.17 24.40 12.40
C ILE A 454 -41.32 23.72 11.64
N GLN A 455 -41.22 23.62 10.31
CA GLN A 455 -42.21 22.93 9.48
C GLN A 455 -42.11 21.40 9.52
N LEU A 456 -41.05 20.86 10.14
CA LEU A 456 -40.95 19.43 10.41
C LEU A 456 -41.70 19.11 11.69
N ASP A 457 -42.97 18.72 11.54
CA ASP A 457 -43.75 18.19 12.66
C ASP A 457 -43.36 16.73 12.95
N TYR A 458 -42.97 16.43 14.18
CA TYR A 458 -42.24 15.21 14.57
C TYR A 458 -43.11 13.95 14.68
N ILE A 459 -44.38 14.02 14.30
CA ILE A 459 -45.34 12.96 14.61
C ILE A 459 -45.36 11.88 13.52
N ARG A 460 -45.04 12.20 12.25
CA ARG A 460 -45.04 11.25 11.12
C ARG A 460 -44.04 11.66 10.02
N PRO A 461 -43.51 10.70 9.23
CA PRO A 461 -42.63 11.03 8.12
C PRO A 461 -43.42 11.78 7.04
N VAL A 462 -42.94 12.97 6.68
CA VAL A 462 -43.45 13.82 5.58
C VAL A 462 -43.56 13.05 4.25
N PHE A 463 -42.64 12.11 4.01
CA PHE A 463 -42.65 11.21 2.86
C PHE A 463 -42.96 9.78 3.33
N PRO A 464 -44.15 9.24 3.00
CA PRO A 464 -44.56 7.90 3.42
C PRO A 464 -43.57 6.82 2.98
N GLY A 465 -43.33 5.82 3.84
CA GLY A 465 -42.41 4.71 3.57
C GLY A 465 -40.94 4.98 3.87
N LEU A 466 -40.60 6.18 4.35
CA LEU A 466 -39.26 6.52 4.83
C LEU A 466 -39.25 6.58 6.37
N THR A 467 -38.08 6.32 6.97
CA THR A 467 -37.91 6.59 8.41
C THR A 467 -38.02 8.10 8.66
N MET A 468 -38.37 8.47 9.89
CA MET A 468 -38.55 9.87 10.30
C MET A 468 -37.36 10.75 9.94
N GLU A 469 -36.15 10.25 10.19
CA GLU A 469 -34.89 10.96 9.96
C GLU A 469 -34.65 11.19 8.47
N VAL A 470 -34.90 10.16 7.65
CA VAL A 470 -34.71 10.21 6.20
C VAL A 470 -35.73 11.15 5.56
N SER A 471 -36.98 11.06 6.00
CA SER A 471 -38.06 11.94 5.55
C SER A 471 -37.78 13.39 5.90
N ALA A 472 -37.30 13.66 7.12
CA ALA A 472 -36.97 15.00 7.58
C ALA A 472 -35.80 15.61 6.78
N CYS A 473 -34.75 14.83 6.54
CA CYS A 473 -33.62 15.26 5.71
C CYS A 473 -34.03 15.57 4.27
N GLN A 474 -34.89 14.74 3.66
CA GLN A 474 -35.39 15.01 2.31
C GLN A 474 -36.24 16.28 2.25
N PHE A 475 -37.11 16.48 3.24
CA PHE A 475 -37.95 17.68 3.30
C PHE A 475 -37.10 18.95 3.43
N LEU A 476 -36.11 18.97 4.32
CA LEU A 476 -35.18 20.10 4.46
C LEU A 476 -34.41 20.38 3.18
N ALA A 477 -33.95 19.34 2.48
CA ALA A 477 -33.27 19.51 1.20
C ALA A 477 -34.18 20.14 0.14
N TYR A 478 -35.44 19.70 0.04
CA TYR A 478 -36.44 20.30 -0.84
C TYR A 478 -36.80 21.73 -0.43
N TYR A 479 -36.97 21.98 0.85
CA TYR A 479 -37.30 23.30 1.40
C TYR A 479 -36.19 24.31 1.09
N LEU A 480 -34.93 23.91 1.27
CA LEU A 480 -33.77 24.71 0.91
C LEU A 480 -33.63 24.95 -0.60
N LEU A 481 -34.01 23.97 -1.43
CA LEU A 481 -34.04 24.13 -2.89
C LEU A 481 -35.17 25.06 -3.35
N ALA A 482 -36.32 25.03 -2.68
CA ALA A 482 -37.49 25.84 -3.03
C ALA A 482 -37.38 27.30 -2.54
N LYS A 483 -36.76 27.53 -1.37
CA LYS A 483 -36.57 28.88 -0.79
C LYS A 483 -35.20 29.49 -1.09
N GLY A 484 -34.25 28.69 -1.59
CA GLY A 484 -32.87 29.08 -1.84
C GLY A 484 -32.70 29.90 -3.12
N ASP A 485 -32.12 31.08 -2.98
CA ASP A 485 -31.71 31.95 -4.09
C ASP A 485 -30.79 31.19 -5.06
N THR A 486 -31.11 31.29 -6.35
CA THR A 486 -30.75 30.44 -7.50
C THR A 486 -29.25 30.33 -7.81
N ARG A 487 -28.44 29.80 -6.87
CA ARG A 487 -27.02 29.55 -7.12
C ARG A 487 -26.69 28.07 -7.23
N ALA A 488 -26.02 27.75 -8.34
CA ALA A 488 -25.65 26.40 -8.75
C ALA A 488 -24.82 25.62 -7.72
N ASP A 489 -24.07 26.30 -6.84
CA ASP A 489 -23.23 25.71 -5.81
C ASP A 489 -24.02 25.19 -4.59
N ILE A 490 -25.14 25.83 -4.23
CA ILE A 490 -26.05 25.32 -3.19
C ILE A 490 -26.88 24.18 -3.76
N LYS A 491 -27.40 24.33 -4.99
CA LYS A 491 -28.10 23.27 -5.72
C LYS A 491 -27.23 22.00 -5.86
N LYS A 492 -25.96 22.15 -6.24
CA LYS A 492 -25.02 21.03 -6.40
C LYS A 492 -24.61 20.38 -5.07
N LYS A 493 -24.60 21.13 -3.96
CA LYS A 493 -24.40 20.56 -2.61
C LYS A 493 -25.63 19.80 -2.13
N ALA A 494 -26.83 20.36 -2.31
CA ALA A 494 -28.09 19.69 -1.99
C ALA A 494 -28.28 18.42 -2.84
N GLU A 495 -28.00 18.48 -4.15
CA GLU A 495 -28.00 17.32 -5.05
C GLU A 495 -26.96 16.27 -4.65
N ASN A 496 -25.78 16.66 -4.18
CA ASN A 496 -24.77 15.72 -3.70
C ASN A 496 -25.17 15.05 -2.38
N ILE A 497 -25.82 15.78 -1.49
CA ILE A 497 -26.36 15.20 -0.25
C ILE A 497 -27.47 14.22 -0.60
N TYR A 498 -28.40 14.60 -1.49
CA TYR A 498 -29.49 13.75 -1.99
C TYR A 498 -28.97 12.49 -2.71
N LYS A 499 -27.94 12.61 -3.56
CA LYS A 499 -27.30 11.47 -4.25
C LYS A 499 -26.58 10.52 -3.30
N LYS A 500 -25.87 11.05 -2.29
CA LYS A 500 -25.26 10.22 -1.24
C LYS A 500 -26.32 9.48 -0.42
N PHE A 501 -27.49 10.09 -0.27
CA PHE A 501 -28.61 9.49 0.44
C PHE A 501 -29.29 8.35 -0.35
N LEU A 502 -29.49 8.52 -1.66
CA LEU A 502 -30.02 7.45 -2.54
C LEU A 502 -29.14 6.20 -2.59
N ILE A 503 -27.84 6.33 -2.31
CA ILE A 503 -26.90 5.21 -2.23
C ILE A 503 -27.06 4.44 -0.91
N LEU A 504 -27.58 5.06 0.15
CA LEU A 504 -27.83 4.43 1.45
C LEU A 504 -29.20 3.73 1.53
N LEU A 505 -30.10 3.99 0.57
CA LEU A 505 -31.42 3.36 0.44
C LEU A 505 -31.43 2.11 -0.46
N LYS A 506 -30.30 1.77 -1.08
CA LYS A 506 -30.06 0.49 -1.79
C LYS A 506 -29.19 -0.41 -0.92
#